data_AF-A0A9W4WDC9-F1
#
_entry.id   AF-A0A9W4WDC9-F1
#
_cell.length_a   1.000
_cell.length_b   1.000
_cell.length_c   1.000
_cell.angle_alpha   90.00
_cell.angle_beta   90.00
_cell.angle_gamma   90.00
#
_symmetry.space_group_name_H-M   'P 1'
#
loop_
_entity.id
_entity.type
_entity.pdbx_description
1 polymer ?
#
loop_
_entity_poly.entity_id
_entity_poly.type
_entity_poly.pdbx_seq_one_letter_code
_entity_poly.pdbx_strand_id
1 'polypeptide(L)'
;MRKSFSVVAVATALIQSSLGQFPPTPEGVTVLKSKFDENITISYKEPNFCEETEGVKSYAGYIHLPPGTLEGVGQEQDYEINTFFWFFEAKEDPENAPLSIWMNGGPGSSSMPGLFNENGPCYINNDSNSTRPSEWSWNNHGMRTLNIFDSYAWLI
;
A
#
# COMPACT_ATOMS: atom_id res chain seq x y z
N MET A 1 -48.48 16.77 -38.09
CA MET A 1 -47.23 15.96 -38.16
C MET A 1 -46.66 15.79 -36.76
N ARG A 2 -46.57 14.58 -36.22
CA ARG A 2 -45.79 14.27 -35.00
C ARG A 2 -44.65 13.34 -35.40
N LYS A 3 -43.40 13.73 -35.12
CA LYS A 3 -42.21 12.90 -35.36
C LYS A 3 -42.01 11.99 -34.14
N SER A 4 -42.22 10.68 -34.29
CA SER A 4 -41.73 9.73 -33.29
C SER A 4 -40.21 9.67 -33.36
N PHE A 5 -39.53 10.29 -32.40
CA PHE A 5 -38.13 10.01 -32.16
C PHE A 5 -38.01 8.62 -31.53
N SER A 6 -37.17 7.78 -32.13
CA SER A 6 -37.08 6.36 -31.76
C SER A 6 -36.39 6.20 -30.41
N VAL A 7 -37.17 5.79 -29.40
CA VAL A 7 -36.70 5.51 -28.02
C VAL A 7 -35.55 4.50 -28.00
N VAL A 8 -35.49 3.59 -28.99
CA VAL A 8 -34.46 2.55 -29.12
C VAL A 8 -33.04 3.11 -29.21
N ALA A 9 -32.84 4.25 -29.89
CA ALA A 9 -31.49 4.80 -30.12
C ALA A 9 -30.84 5.37 -28.85
N VAL A 10 -31.65 5.83 -27.88
CA VAL A 10 -31.16 6.39 -26.61
C VAL A 10 -30.73 5.26 -25.66
N ALA A 11 -31.44 4.13 -25.66
CA ALA A 11 -31.11 2.99 -24.82
C ALA A 11 -29.73 2.38 -25.15
N THR A 12 -29.38 2.26 -26.43
CA THR A 12 -28.06 1.73 -26.85
C THR A 12 -26.89 2.61 -26.45
N ALA A 13 -27.07 3.94 -26.41
CA ALA A 13 -25.99 4.87 -26.03
C ALA A 13 -25.65 4.84 -24.53
N LEU A 14 -26.58 4.37 -23.69
CA LEU A 14 -26.41 4.31 -22.22
C LEU A 14 -25.80 3.00 -21.72
N ILE A 15 -25.68 1.98 -22.58
CA ILE A 15 -25.09 0.67 -22.22
C ILE A 15 -23.56 0.68 -22.33
N GLN A 16 -22.99 1.61 -23.10
CA GLN A 16 -21.56 1.64 -23.42
C GLN A 16 -20.66 2.28 -22.36
N SER A 17 -21.23 2.79 -21.26
CA SER A 17 -20.55 3.67 -20.29
C SER A 17 -20.45 3.11 -18.86
N SER A 18 -20.62 1.80 -18.65
CA SER A 18 -20.56 1.17 -17.32
C SER A 18 -19.70 -0.10 -17.22
N LEU A 19 -18.72 -0.28 -18.11
CA LEU A 19 -17.58 -1.14 -17.80
C LEU A 19 -16.66 -0.41 -16.80
N GLY A 20 -17.05 -0.47 -15.53
CA GLY A 20 -16.14 -0.17 -14.42
C GLY A 20 -15.03 -1.22 -14.43
N GLN A 21 -13.94 -0.93 -15.14
CA GLN A 21 -12.82 -1.85 -15.27
C GLN A 21 -12.07 -1.89 -13.93
N PHE A 22 -12.36 -2.93 -13.13
CA PHE A 22 -11.50 -3.32 -12.02
C PHE A 22 -10.06 -3.47 -12.52
N PRO A 23 -9.05 -3.09 -11.71
CA PRO A 23 -7.66 -3.32 -12.08
C PRO A 23 -7.45 -4.81 -12.39
N PRO A 24 -6.63 -5.15 -13.40
CA PRO A 24 -6.35 -6.54 -13.72
C PRO A 24 -5.71 -7.25 -12.53
N THR A 25 -5.94 -8.55 -12.39
CA THR A 25 -5.34 -9.37 -11.33
C THR A 25 -3.82 -9.18 -11.33
N PRO A 26 -3.19 -8.81 -10.20
CA PRO A 26 -1.77 -8.51 -10.18
C PRO A 26 -0.93 -9.78 -10.36
N GLU A 27 -0.21 -9.85 -11.49
CA GLU A 27 0.74 -10.94 -11.78
C GLU A 27 2.06 -10.74 -11.03
N GLY A 28 2.81 -11.83 -10.78
CA GLY A 28 4.14 -11.74 -10.15
C GLY A 28 4.15 -11.25 -8.70
N VAL A 29 3.07 -11.50 -7.95
CA VAL A 29 3.00 -11.21 -6.50
C VAL A 29 3.70 -12.33 -5.74
N THR A 30 4.61 -11.97 -4.84
CA THR A 30 5.18 -12.92 -3.86
C THR A 30 4.26 -13.01 -2.66
N VAL A 31 3.94 -14.22 -2.20
CA VAL A 31 3.11 -14.46 -1.01
C VAL A 31 3.91 -15.25 0.02
N LEU A 32 4.03 -14.70 1.22
CA LEU A 32 4.58 -15.36 2.40
C LEU A 32 3.45 -15.71 3.36
N LYS A 33 3.48 -16.92 3.93
CA LYS A 33 2.65 -17.28 5.07
C LYS A 33 3.38 -16.90 6.37
N SER A 34 2.61 -16.50 7.39
CA SER A 34 3.16 -16.33 8.74
C SER A 34 3.61 -17.67 9.32
N LYS A 35 4.60 -17.62 10.21
CA LYS A 35 5.12 -18.79 10.95
C LYS A 35 4.26 -19.17 12.16
N PHE A 36 3.32 -18.30 12.53
CA PHE A 36 2.46 -18.46 13.71
C PHE A 36 1.03 -18.92 13.35
N ASP A 37 0.53 -18.50 12.19
CA ASP A 37 -0.73 -18.94 11.61
C ASP A 37 -0.59 -18.94 10.08
N GLU A 38 -0.86 -20.07 9.43
CA GLU A 38 -0.75 -20.20 7.98
C GLU A 38 -1.79 -19.41 7.19
N ASN A 39 -2.85 -18.94 7.84
CA ASN A 39 -3.92 -18.12 7.26
C ASN A 39 -3.54 -16.63 7.22
N ILE A 40 -2.64 -16.18 8.10
CA ILE A 40 -2.04 -14.84 8.03
C ILE A 40 -1.02 -14.84 6.88
N THR A 41 -1.16 -13.92 5.93
CA THR A 41 -0.26 -13.83 4.78
C THR A 41 0.26 -12.42 4.54
N ILE A 42 1.42 -12.32 3.90
CA ILE A 42 1.99 -11.07 3.40
C ILE A 42 2.16 -11.24 1.90
N SER A 43 1.49 -10.40 1.12
CA SER A 43 1.57 -10.37 -0.34
C SER A 43 2.29 -9.09 -0.78
N TYR A 44 3.33 -9.18 -1.61
CA TYR A 44 4.12 -8.00 -1.97
C TYR A 44 4.79 -8.07 -3.35
N LYS A 45 5.28 -6.90 -3.78
CA LYS A 45 6.17 -6.69 -4.92
C LYS A 45 7.31 -5.75 -4.51
N GLU A 46 8.34 -5.69 -5.34
CA GLU A 46 9.47 -4.76 -5.19
C GLU A 46 9.30 -3.57 -6.14
N PRO A 47 8.88 -2.39 -5.66
CA PRO A 47 8.87 -1.16 -6.46
C PRO A 47 10.27 -0.54 -6.49
N ASN A 48 10.63 0.03 -7.64
CA ASN A 48 11.99 0.49 -7.96
C ASN A 48 12.06 1.99 -8.32
N PHE A 49 11.11 2.81 -7.84
CA PHE A 49 10.98 4.23 -8.20
C PHE A 49 11.22 5.22 -7.05
N CYS A 50 11.51 4.71 -5.85
CA CYS A 50 11.70 5.52 -4.64
C CYS A 50 12.95 5.10 -3.86
N GLU A 51 13.28 3.81 -3.88
CA GLU A 51 14.63 3.34 -3.57
C GLU A 51 15.24 2.81 -4.86
N GLU A 52 16.34 3.44 -5.28
CA GLU A 52 17.10 3.13 -6.50
C GLU A 52 18.57 2.78 -6.18
N THR A 53 18.94 2.76 -4.89
CA THR A 53 20.31 2.43 -4.45
C THR A 53 20.62 0.97 -4.75
N GLU A 54 21.70 0.70 -5.51
CA GLU A 54 22.08 -0.66 -5.87
C GLU A 54 22.28 -1.54 -4.63
N GLY A 55 21.60 -2.69 -4.60
CA GLY A 55 21.66 -3.66 -3.51
C GLY A 55 20.72 -3.38 -2.32
N VAL A 56 20.03 -2.23 -2.27
CA VAL A 56 19.05 -1.89 -1.23
C VAL A 56 17.65 -2.14 -1.76
N LYS A 57 16.86 -2.98 -1.08
CA LYS A 57 15.54 -3.37 -1.57
C LYS A 57 14.40 -2.61 -0.89
N SER A 58 13.28 -2.52 -1.58
CA SER A 58 12.02 -2.07 -1.01
C SER A 58 10.89 -3.03 -1.36
N TYR A 59 9.90 -3.15 -0.47
CA TYR A 59 8.76 -4.05 -0.66
C TYR A 59 7.47 -3.33 -0.34
N ALA A 60 6.55 -3.28 -1.30
CA ALA A 60 5.21 -2.72 -1.13
C ALA A 60 4.15 -3.82 -1.31
N GLY A 61 3.13 -3.83 -0.46
CA GLY A 61 2.21 -4.96 -0.41
C GLY A 61 1.12 -4.85 0.64
N TYR A 62 0.46 -5.97 0.90
CA TYR A 62 -0.62 -6.11 1.89
C TYR A 62 -0.32 -7.23 2.88
N ILE A 63 -0.56 -6.94 4.16
CA ILE A 63 -0.67 -7.93 5.23
C ILE A 63 -2.15 -8.30 5.35
N HIS A 64 -2.47 -9.57 5.21
CA HIS A 64 -3.81 -10.13 5.33
C HIS A 64 -3.95 -10.85 6.68
N LEU A 65 -4.93 -10.44 7.47
CA LEU A 65 -5.29 -11.01 8.77
C LEU A 65 -6.74 -11.56 8.70
N PRO A 66 -6.95 -12.87 8.85
CA PRO A 66 -8.30 -13.46 8.85
C PRO A 66 -9.11 -13.07 10.11
N PRO A 67 -10.41 -13.40 10.16
CA PRO A 67 -11.23 -13.28 11.37
C PRO A 67 -10.60 -14.00 12.58
N GLY A 68 -10.83 -13.47 13.78
CA GLY A 68 -10.28 -13.98 15.04
C GLY A 68 -8.81 -13.60 15.33
N THR A 69 -8.06 -13.05 14.36
CA THR A 69 -6.61 -12.75 14.54
C THR A 69 -6.30 -11.85 15.75
N LEU A 70 -7.23 -10.97 16.13
CA LEU A 70 -7.03 -10.01 17.23
C LEU A 70 -7.52 -10.52 18.61
N GLU A 71 -8.05 -11.73 18.71
CA GLU A 71 -8.50 -12.33 19.98
C GLU A 71 -7.37 -12.38 21.02
N GLY A 72 -6.13 -12.64 20.57
CA GLY A 72 -4.93 -12.67 21.41
C GLY A 72 -4.56 -11.32 22.06
N VAL A 73 -5.13 -10.20 21.58
CA VAL A 73 -5.02 -8.87 22.20
C VAL A 73 -6.35 -8.38 22.80
N GLY A 74 -7.33 -9.29 22.97
CA GLY A 74 -8.61 -9.00 23.59
C GLY A 74 -9.55 -8.14 22.73
N GLN A 75 -9.40 -8.17 21.41
CA GLN A 75 -10.31 -7.50 20.47
C GLN A 75 -11.09 -8.54 19.67
N GLU A 76 -12.41 -8.39 19.62
CA GLU A 76 -13.27 -9.17 18.73
C GLU A 76 -13.12 -8.65 17.30
N GLN A 77 -12.92 -9.54 16.32
CA GLN A 77 -12.74 -9.20 14.92
C GLN A 77 -13.35 -10.30 14.05
N ASP A 78 -14.42 -9.98 13.34
CA ASP A 78 -15.25 -10.92 12.55
C ASP A 78 -15.21 -10.67 11.03
N TYR A 79 -14.33 -9.78 10.52
CA TYR A 79 -14.54 -9.10 9.24
C TYR A 79 -13.36 -9.05 8.22
N GLU A 80 -12.21 -9.69 8.50
CA GLU A 80 -10.93 -9.59 7.74
C GLU A 80 -10.25 -8.21 7.78
N ILE A 81 -8.92 -8.19 7.89
CA ILE A 81 -8.12 -6.96 7.77
C ILE A 81 -7.05 -7.11 6.68
N ASN A 82 -6.99 -6.16 5.75
CA ASN A 82 -5.99 -6.08 4.69
C ASN A 82 -5.23 -4.74 4.81
N THR A 83 -4.07 -4.76 5.47
CA THR A 83 -3.26 -3.56 5.75
C THR A 83 -2.19 -3.38 4.70
N PHE A 84 -2.19 -2.25 3.97
CA PHE A 84 -1.10 -1.94 3.04
C PHE A 84 0.16 -1.50 3.82
N PHE A 85 1.33 -1.91 3.34
CA PHE A 85 2.61 -1.50 3.87
C PHE A 85 3.61 -1.16 2.76
N TRP A 86 4.59 -0.33 3.10
CA TRP A 86 5.79 -0.17 2.28
C TRP A 86 7.04 -0.16 3.17
N PHE A 87 7.86 -1.18 2.97
CA PHE A 87 9.12 -1.42 3.66
C PHE A 87 10.32 -1.00 2.81
N PHE A 88 11.37 -0.48 3.47
CA PHE A 88 12.68 -0.21 2.88
C PHE A 88 13.79 -0.79 3.76
N GLU A 89 14.77 -1.44 3.14
CA GLU A 89 15.99 -1.86 3.80
C GLU A 89 16.83 -0.64 4.22
N ALA A 90 17.67 -0.82 5.25
CA ALA A 90 18.70 0.16 5.59
C ALA A 90 19.80 0.13 4.52
N LYS A 91 20.37 1.29 4.18
CA LYS A 91 21.48 1.36 3.21
C LYS A 91 22.81 0.89 3.80
N GLU A 92 22.92 0.98 5.13
CA GLU A 92 24.06 0.51 5.90
C GLU A 92 23.61 -0.68 6.78
N ASP A 93 24.33 -1.80 6.67
CA ASP A 93 24.13 -3.04 7.44
C ASP A 93 22.63 -3.48 7.59
N PRO A 94 21.92 -3.77 6.47
CA PRO A 94 20.50 -4.11 6.49
C PRO A 94 20.16 -5.38 7.28
N GLU A 95 21.13 -6.26 7.56
CA GLU A 95 20.90 -7.47 8.36
C GLU A 95 20.75 -7.11 9.85
N ASN A 96 21.64 -6.28 10.39
CA ASN A 96 21.69 -5.91 11.81
C ASN A 96 20.93 -4.61 12.16
N ALA A 97 20.62 -3.77 11.17
CA ALA A 97 19.87 -2.52 11.32
C ALA A 97 18.55 -2.68 12.12
N PRO A 98 18.23 -1.85 13.12
CA PRO A 98 16.93 -1.89 13.80
C PRO A 98 15.76 -1.67 12.83
N LEU A 99 14.63 -2.32 13.12
CA LEU A 99 13.35 -2.07 12.44
C LEU A 99 12.62 -0.91 13.12
N SER A 100 12.30 0.12 12.35
CA SER A 100 11.46 1.26 12.75
C SER A 100 10.12 1.18 12.02
N ILE A 101 9.02 1.18 12.78
CA ILE A 101 7.66 1.23 12.23
C ILE A 101 7.18 2.68 12.29
N TRP A 102 6.84 3.23 11.12
CA TRP A 102 6.33 4.58 10.98
C TRP A 102 4.83 4.59 10.74
N MET A 103 4.12 5.42 11.51
CA MET A 103 2.68 5.62 11.46
C MET A 103 2.38 7.12 11.57
N ASN A 104 1.74 7.70 10.56
CA ASN A 104 1.24 9.08 10.67
C ASN A 104 -0.03 9.12 11.55
N GLY A 105 -0.21 10.24 12.27
CA GLY A 105 -1.38 10.45 13.14
C GLY A 105 -2.63 10.89 12.37
N GLY A 106 -3.75 11.07 13.09
CA GLY A 106 -5.01 11.47 12.47
C GLY A 106 -6.18 11.49 13.46
N PRO A 107 -7.04 10.47 13.49
CA PRO A 107 -6.82 9.11 13.00
C PRO A 107 -7.14 8.89 11.50
N GLY A 108 -6.71 7.75 10.94
CA GLY A 108 -7.06 7.31 9.57
C GLY A 108 -6.29 8.00 8.44
N SER A 109 -5.21 8.70 8.77
CA SER A 109 -4.29 9.20 7.76
C SER A 109 -3.43 8.05 7.26
N SER A 110 -3.25 8.02 5.94
CA SER A 110 -2.14 7.33 5.31
C SER A 110 -0.79 7.71 5.95
N SER A 111 0.16 6.77 6.01
CA SER A 111 1.58 7.09 6.31
C SER A 111 2.44 7.39 5.08
N MET A 112 1.84 7.45 3.89
CA MET A 112 2.53 7.88 2.67
C MET A 112 3.00 9.36 2.74
N PRO A 113 2.33 10.31 3.42
CA PRO A 113 2.87 11.65 3.63
C PRO A 113 4.21 11.63 4.35
N GLY A 114 4.38 10.80 5.39
CA GLY A 114 5.66 10.65 6.08
C GLY A 114 6.75 10.04 5.20
N LEU A 115 6.40 8.97 4.47
CA LEU A 115 7.28 8.36 3.47
C LEU A 115 7.78 9.39 2.44
N PHE A 116 6.90 10.20 1.86
CA PHE A 116 7.25 11.10 0.75
C PHE A 116 7.66 12.53 1.14
N ASN A 117 7.47 12.96 2.40
CA ASN A 117 7.73 14.35 2.81
C ASN A 117 8.52 14.47 4.13
N GLU A 118 8.59 13.43 4.95
CA GLU A 118 9.22 13.48 6.28
C GLU A 118 10.51 12.66 6.32
N ASN A 119 10.42 11.33 6.38
CA ASN A 119 11.52 10.44 6.76
C ASN A 119 11.85 9.32 5.75
N GLY A 120 11.03 9.10 4.72
CA GLY A 120 11.28 8.06 3.70
C GLY A 120 12.38 8.42 2.68
N PRO A 121 12.69 7.50 1.75
CA PRO A 121 13.92 7.55 0.94
C PRO A 121 13.84 8.49 -0.27
N CYS A 122 12.64 8.94 -0.66
CA CYS A 122 12.45 9.83 -1.79
C CYS A 122 11.35 10.87 -1.55
N TYR A 123 11.44 11.97 -2.31
CA TYR A 123 10.37 12.95 -2.49
C TYR A 123 9.75 12.79 -3.89
N ILE A 124 8.44 12.97 -4.00
CA ILE A 124 7.76 13.06 -5.30
C ILE A 124 8.08 14.42 -5.94
N ASN A 125 8.42 14.44 -7.24
CA ASN A 125 8.66 15.68 -7.98
C ASN A 125 7.36 16.32 -8.48
N ASN A 126 7.41 17.60 -8.84
CA ASN A 126 6.25 18.37 -9.32
C ASN A 126 5.62 17.84 -10.63
N ASP A 127 6.30 16.94 -11.34
CA ASP A 127 5.77 16.26 -12.52
C ASP A 127 4.82 15.10 -12.17
N SER A 128 4.75 14.71 -10.89
CA SER A 128 4.00 13.54 -10.37
C SER A 128 4.36 12.21 -11.07
N ASN A 129 5.53 12.14 -11.69
CA ASN A 129 5.97 11.02 -12.54
C ASN A 129 7.43 10.61 -12.28
N SER A 130 8.21 11.44 -11.59
CA SER A 130 9.53 11.10 -11.09
C SER A 130 9.65 11.36 -9.58
N THR A 131 10.67 10.77 -8.97
CA THR A 131 11.06 11.07 -7.59
C THR A 131 12.48 11.63 -7.57
N ARG A 132 12.92 12.06 -6.39
CA ARG A 132 14.31 12.41 -6.11
C ARG A 132 14.68 11.86 -4.73
N PRO A 133 15.92 11.39 -4.52
CA PRO A 133 16.33 10.83 -3.23
C PRO A 133 16.25 11.87 -2.11
N SER A 134 16.05 11.37 -0.88
CA SER A 134 16.16 12.13 0.35
C SER A 134 17.53 11.89 0.99
N GLU A 135 18.31 12.96 1.14
CA GLU A 135 19.62 12.94 1.82
C GLU A 135 19.48 12.58 3.32
N TRP A 136 18.33 12.89 3.92
CA TRP A 136 18.05 12.78 5.36
C TRP A 136 17.09 11.64 5.69
N SER A 137 16.91 10.67 4.78
CA SER A 137 16.06 9.53 5.05
C SER A 137 16.56 8.71 6.23
N TRP A 138 15.62 8.20 7.02
CA TRP A 138 15.93 7.29 8.12
C TRP A 138 16.66 6.02 7.66
N ASN A 139 16.44 5.56 6.42
CA ASN A 139 17.15 4.38 5.92
C ASN A 139 18.61 4.63 5.53
N ASN A 140 19.01 5.89 5.31
CA ASN A 140 20.41 6.29 5.22
C ASN A 140 21.15 6.17 6.57
N HIS A 141 20.41 6.22 7.69
CA HIS A 141 20.96 6.20 9.05
C HIS A 141 20.84 4.84 9.75
N GLY A 142 20.97 3.75 8.99
CA GLY A 142 21.00 2.38 9.53
C GLY A 142 19.66 1.88 10.10
N MET A 143 18.51 2.45 9.70
CA MET A 143 17.19 1.93 10.06
C MET A 143 16.50 1.22 8.89
N ARG A 144 15.98 0.02 9.12
CA ARG A 144 14.96 -0.57 8.24
C ARG A 144 13.64 0.13 8.54
N THR A 145 12.95 0.68 7.54
CA THR A 145 11.72 1.46 7.77
C THR A 145 10.50 0.73 7.22
N LEU A 146 9.44 0.63 8.04
CA LEU A 146 8.15 0.04 7.66
C LEU A 146 7.05 1.08 7.81
N ASN A 147 6.52 1.57 6.68
CA ASN A 147 5.43 2.53 6.65
C ASN A 147 4.11 1.78 6.55
N ILE A 148 3.23 1.93 7.55
CA ILE A 148 1.91 1.29 7.56
C ILE A 148 0.85 2.25 7.06
N PHE A 149 0.06 1.83 6.08
CA PHE A 149 -1.10 2.58 5.60
C PHE A 149 -2.34 2.07 6.33
N ASP A 150 -2.92 2.94 7.16
CA ASP A 150 -4.19 2.69 7.82
C ASP A 150 -5.28 3.60 7.22
N SER A 151 -6.23 3.01 6.50
CA SER A 151 -7.43 3.69 6.01
C SER A 151 -8.66 3.52 6.92
N TYR A 152 -8.53 2.79 8.04
CA TYR A 152 -9.67 2.37 8.87
C TYR A 152 -9.78 3.21 10.15
N ALA A 153 -10.17 4.48 10.00
CA ALA A 153 -10.65 5.30 11.13
C ALA A 153 -12.12 5.72 11.04
N TRP A 154 -12.92 5.08 10.18
CA TRP A 154 -14.34 5.41 9.95
C TRP A 154 -15.27 4.18 9.87
N LEU A 155 -14.91 3.08 10.55
CA LEU A 155 -15.77 1.90 10.73
C LEU A 155 -15.83 1.42 12.20
N ILE A 156 -15.88 2.37 13.13
CA ILE A 156 -16.34 2.22 14.52
C ILE A 156 -17.32 3.34 14.84
#